data_AF-A0A970QDY9-F1
#
_entry.id   AF-A0A970QDY9-F1
#
_cell.length_a   1.000
_cell.length_b   1.000
_cell.length_c   1.000
_cell.angle_alpha   90.00
_cell.angle_beta   90.00
_cell.angle_gamma   90.00
#
_symmetry.space_group_name_H-M   'P 1'
#
loop_
_entity.id
_entity.type
_entity.pdbx_description
1 polymer ?
#
loop_
_entity_poly.entity_id
_entity_poly.type
_entity_poly.pdbx_seq_one_letter_code
_entity_poly.pdbx_strand_id
1 'polypeptide(L)'
;MTSELVVDVQPKEITIAVLEDKKLVELQQESQDESFSVGNIYVGKVKKLMPSLNAAFVNVGHKKDAFLHYLDLGVEFNSILNFQKHVEDKKKIP
;
A
#
# COMPACT_ATOMS: atom_id res chain seq x y z
N MET A 1 11.57 -13.80 27.58
CA MET A 1 10.42 -13.20 26.87
C MET A 1 10.17 -14.02 25.64
N THR A 2 9.00 -14.65 25.60
CA THR A 2 8.50 -15.43 24.47
C THR A 2 7.36 -14.66 23.84
N SER A 3 7.48 -14.32 22.56
CA SER A 3 6.43 -13.63 21.81
C SER A 3 5.76 -14.62 20.86
N GLU A 4 4.44 -14.66 20.86
CA GLU A 4 3.61 -15.53 20.02
C GLU A 4 2.67 -14.66 19.19
N LEU A 5 2.49 -15.02 17.92
CA LEU A 5 1.53 -14.38 17.02
C LEU A 5 0.42 -15.38 16.70
N VAL A 6 -0.82 -15.04 17.05
CA VAL A 6 -2.00 -15.85 16.78
C VAL A 6 -2.83 -15.16 15.70
N VAL A 7 -3.14 -15.87 14.62
CA VAL A 7 -3.94 -15.34 13.51
C VAL A 7 -5.19 -16.20 13.36
N ASP A 8 -6.36 -15.61 13.61
CA ASP A 8 -7.67 -16.22 13.34
C ASP A 8 -8.28 -15.58 12.09
N VAL A 9 -8.64 -16.41 11.11
CA VAL A 9 -9.16 -15.97 9.82
C VAL A 9 -10.60 -16.45 9.69
N GLN A 10 -11.55 -15.52 9.75
CA GLN A 10 -12.97 -15.77 9.53
C GLN A 10 -13.45 -15.12 8.23
N PRO A 11 -14.60 -15.55 7.67
CA PRO A 11 -15.07 -15.05 6.37
C PRO A 11 -15.37 -13.54 6.28
N LYS A 12 -15.45 -12.83 7.40
CA LYS A 12 -15.74 -11.39 7.45
C LYS A 12 -14.66 -10.57 8.14
N GLU A 13 -13.77 -11.24 8.85
CA GLU A 13 -12.86 -10.59 9.81
C GLU A 13 -11.61 -11.44 9.98
N ILE A 14 -10.47 -10.76 10.03
CA ILE A 14 -9.18 -11.33 10.38
C ILE A 14 -8.80 -10.74 11.73
N THR A 15 -8.49 -11.60 12.70
CA THR A 15 -8.03 -11.20 14.04
C THR A 15 -6.58 -11.63 14.22
N ILE A 16 -5.73 -10.68 14.59
CA ILE A 16 -4.31 -10.88 14.85
C ILE A 16 -4.05 -10.52 16.31
N ALA A 17 -3.51 -11.45 17.09
CA ALA A 17 -3.17 -11.25 18.49
C ALA A 17 -1.67 -11.48 18.72
N VAL A 18 -1.01 -10.55 19.41
CA VAL A 18 0.36 -10.71 19.90
C VAL A 18 0.30 -11.05 21.38
N LEU A 19 0.91 -12.17 21.76
CA LEU A 19 1.05 -12.60 23.15
C LEU A 19 2.52 -12.48 23.56
N GLU A 20 2.78 -11.96 24.76
CA GLU A 20 4.08 -12.06 25.42
C GLU A 20 3.94 -12.88 26.70
N ASP A 21 4.71 -13.96 26.80
CA ASP A 21 4.66 -14.89 27.93
C ASP A 21 3.21 -15.34 28.25
N LYS A 22 2.47 -15.66 27.18
CA LYS A 22 1.04 -16.06 27.17
C LYS A 22 0.05 -15.00 27.62
N LYS A 23 0.48 -13.74 27.77
CA LYS A 23 -0.40 -12.60 28.06
C LYS A 23 -0.63 -11.82 26.78
N LEU A 24 -1.89 -11.48 26.51
CA LEU A 24 -2.25 -10.63 25.39
C LEU A 24 -1.69 -9.22 25.59
N VAL A 25 -0.90 -8.75 24.62
CA VAL A 25 -0.33 -7.40 24.61
C VAL A 25 -0.91 -6.53 23.48
N GLU A 26 -1.30 -7.14 22.36
CA GLU A 26 -1.89 -6.43 21.22
C GLU A 26 -2.94 -7.30 20.55
N LEU A 27 -4.04 -6.68 20.10
CA LEU A 27 -5.12 -7.32 19.35
C LEU A 27 -5.56 -6.37 18.22
N GLN A 28 -5.46 -6.83 16.98
CA GLN A 28 -5.90 -6.11 15.79
C GLN A 28 -6.97 -6.91 15.08
N GLN A 29 -8.05 -6.24 14.68
CA GLN A 29 -9.18 -6.82 13.98
C GLN A 29 -9.41 -6.06 12.69
N GLU A 30 -9.37 -6.76 11.56
CA GLU A 30 -9.54 -6.19 10.23
C GLU A 30 -10.74 -6.83 9.54
N SER A 31 -11.71 -5.99 9.15
CA SER A 31 -12.82 -6.45 8.31
C SER A 31 -12.32 -6.79 6.91
N GLN A 32 -12.87 -7.84 6.29
CA GLN A 32 -12.52 -8.24 4.92
C GLN A 32 -13.11 -7.35 3.82
N ASP A 33 -13.87 -6.31 4.18
CA ASP A 33 -14.42 -5.37 3.21
C ASP A 33 -13.30 -4.54 2.56
N GLU A 34 -13.47 -4.16 1.28
CA GLU A 34 -12.55 -3.28 0.54
C GLU A 34 -12.49 -1.90 1.21
N SER A 35 -11.68 -1.79 2.26
CA SER A 35 -11.40 -0.54 2.92
C SER A 35 -10.24 0.15 2.21
N PHE A 36 -10.37 1.46 2.02
CA PHE A 36 -9.27 2.31 1.59
C PHE A 36 -8.19 2.25 2.66
N SER A 37 -7.21 1.35 2.51
CA SER A 37 -6.12 1.27 3.48
C SER A 37 -5.07 2.32 3.17
N VAL A 38 -4.93 3.27 4.10
CA VAL A 38 -3.80 4.19 4.15
C VAL A 38 -2.52 3.35 4.20
N GLY A 39 -1.55 3.67 3.35
CA GLY A 39 -0.29 2.93 3.26
C GLY A 39 -0.23 1.89 2.15
N ASN A 40 -1.33 1.62 1.45
CA ASN A 40 -1.30 0.77 0.26
C ASN A 40 -0.41 1.37 -0.84
N ILE A 41 0.33 0.49 -1.52
CA ILE A 41 1.22 0.84 -2.63
C ILE A 41 0.57 0.35 -3.93
N TYR A 42 0.43 1.25 -4.89
CA TYR A 42 -0.22 0.96 -6.18
C TYR A 42 0.73 1.24 -7.34
N VAL A 43 0.61 0.44 -8.40
CA VAL A 43 1.16 0.78 -9.72
C VAL A 43 0.06 1.50 -10.50
N GLY A 44 0.11 2.83 -10.49
CA GLY A 44 -0.88 3.68 -11.14
C GLY A 44 -0.43 4.22 -12.49
N LYS A 45 -1.41 4.62 -13.32
CA LYS A 45 -1.14 5.32 -14.60
C LYS A 45 -1.66 6.75 -14.54
N VAL A 46 -0.81 7.71 -14.90
CA VAL A 46 -1.23 9.11 -15.03
C VAL A 46 -2.33 9.22 -16.09
N LYS A 47 -3.49 9.72 -15.69
CA LYS A 47 -4.68 9.88 -16.54
C LYS A 47 -4.83 11.29 -17.06
N LYS A 48 -4.57 12.29 -16.21
CA LYS A 48 -4.70 13.71 -16.56
C LYS A 48 -3.72 14.57 -15.78
N LEU A 49 -3.03 15.49 -16.46
CA LEU A 49 -2.24 16.53 -15.82
C LEU A 49 -3.11 17.75 -15.49
N MET A 50 -2.85 18.39 -14.36
CA MET A 50 -3.50 19.60 -13.91
C MET A 50 -2.46 20.68 -13.58
N PRO A 51 -1.93 21.38 -14.61
CA PRO A 51 -0.88 22.38 -14.42
C PRO A 51 -1.29 23.51 -13.47
N SER A 52 -2.57 23.94 -13.51
CA SER A 52 -3.10 24.97 -12.61
C SER A 52 -3.02 24.60 -11.12
N LEU A 53 -2.90 23.31 -10.81
CA LEU A 53 -2.78 22.78 -9.46
C LEU A 53 -1.40 22.16 -9.18
N ASN A 54 -0.46 22.25 -10.12
CA ASN A 54 0.82 21.53 -10.07
C ASN A 54 0.64 20.05 -9.69
N ALA A 55 -0.33 19.37 -10.29
CA ALA A 55 -0.74 18.03 -9.88
C ALA A 55 -1.13 17.14 -11.06
N ALA A 56 -1.35 15.86 -10.79
CA ALA A 56 -1.85 14.87 -11.72
C ALA A 56 -2.96 14.01 -11.10
N PHE A 57 -3.94 13.62 -11.90
CA PHE A 57 -4.86 12.55 -11.57
C PHE A 57 -4.31 11.22 -12.08
N VAL A 58 -4.22 10.24 -11.18
CA VAL A 58 -3.63 8.92 -11.41
C VAL A 58 -4.70 7.86 -11.25
N ASN A 59 -4.88 7.01 -12.26
CA ASN A 59 -5.74 5.84 -12.14
C ASN A 59 -4.98 4.74 -11.38
N VAL A 60 -5.56 4.31 -10.26
CA VAL A 60 -5.02 3.25 -9.38
C VAL A 60 -5.95 2.02 -9.28
N GLY A 61 -6.95 1.90 -10.17
CA GLY A 61 -7.88 0.77 -10.19
C GLY A 61 -9.20 0.98 -9.44
N HIS A 62 -9.38 2.13 -8.78
CA HIS A 62 -10.63 2.46 -8.08
C HIS A 62 -11.60 3.30 -8.93
N LYS A 63 -12.84 3.44 -8.46
CA LYS A 63 -13.90 4.24 -9.11
C LYS A 63 -13.53 5.72 -9.29
N LYS A 64 -12.71 6.27 -8.39
CA LYS A 64 -12.20 7.65 -8.46
C LYS A 64 -10.69 7.62 -8.69
N ASP A 65 -10.21 8.52 -9.54
CA ASP A 65 -8.78 8.69 -9.76
C ASP A 65 -8.13 9.31 -8.50
N ALA A 66 -6.93 8.86 -8.17
CA ALA A 66 -6.11 9.44 -7.12
C ALA A 66 -5.56 10.80 -7.56
N PHE A 67 -5.31 11.68 -6.59
CA PHE A 67 -4.68 12.97 -6.80
C PHE A 67 -3.23 12.91 -6.31
N LEU A 68 -2.29 13.34 -7.14
CA LEU A 68 -0.87 13.39 -6.82
C LEU A 68 -0.35 14.81 -7.05
N HIS A 69 0.04 15.50 -5.98
CA HIS A 69 0.62 16.83 -6.09
C HIS A 69 2.12 16.75 -6.41
N TYR A 70 2.68 17.77 -7.06
CA TYR A 70 4.10 17.80 -7.45
C TYR A 70 5.05 17.61 -6.26
N LEU A 71 4.73 18.18 -5.10
CA LEU A 71 5.54 18.04 -3.89
C LEU A 71 5.52 16.62 -3.30
N ASP A 72 4.56 15.79 -3.69
CA ASP A 72 4.43 14.41 -3.19
C ASP A 72 5.30 13.41 -3.97
N LEU A 73 5.90 13.80 -5.10
CA LEU A 73 6.80 12.93 -5.88
C LEU A 73 8.06 12.55 -5.09
N GLY A 74 8.46 13.40 -4.15
CA GLY A 74 9.67 13.22 -3.35
C GLY A 74 10.96 13.37 -4.16
N VAL A 75 12.10 13.42 -3.46
CA VAL A 75 13.43 13.53 -4.07
C VAL A 75 13.88 12.23 -4.75
N GLU A 76 13.31 11.10 -4.33
CA GLU A 76 13.67 9.75 -4.79
C GLU A 76 12.91 9.26 -6.02
N PHE A 77 12.15 10.13 -6.69
CA PHE A 77 11.33 9.75 -7.84
C PHE A 77 12.14 9.02 -8.93
N ASN A 78 13.34 9.50 -9.23
CA ASN A 78 14.21 8.87 -10.24
C ASN A 78 14.65 7.46 -9.83
N SER A 79 14.93 7.24 -8.55
CA SER A 79 15.28 5.94 -7.99
C SER A 79 14.12 4.94 -8.15
N ILE A 80 12.90 5.38 -7.80
CA ILE A 80 11.66 4.59 -7.93
C ILE A 80 11.36 4.29 -9.41
N LEU A 81 11.50 5.27 -10.30
CA LEU A 81 11.29 5.09 -11.74
C LEU A 81 12.27 4.06 -12.33
N ASN A 82 13.53 4.09 -11.90
CA ASN A 82 14.52 3.10 -12.31
C ASN A 82 14.17 1.71 -11.80
N PHE A 83 13.75 1.59 -10.54
CA PHE A 83 13.28 0.32 -9.96
C PHE A 83 12.09 -0.25 -10.74
N GLN A 84 11.07 0.58 -11.03
CA GLN A 84 9.90 0.16 -11.81
C GLN A 84 10.31 -0.43 -13.17
N LYS A 85 11.19 0.26 -13.91
CA LYS A 85 11.68 -0.22 -15.20
C LYS A 85 12.40 -1.56 -15.11
N HIS A 86 13.18 -1.78 -14.04
CA HIS A 86 13.87 -3.05 -13.82
C HIS A 86 12.89 -4.20 -13.52
N VAL A 87 11.84 -3.94 -12.75
CA VAL A 87 10.80 -4.94 -12.43
C VAL A 87 9.96 -5.28 -13.66
N GLU A 88 9.66 -4.31 -14.52
CA GLU A 88 8.90 -4.54 -15.76
C GLU A 88 9.70 -5.36 -16.79
N ASP A 89 11.02 -5.23 -16.79
CA ASP A 89 11.90 -5.98 -17.68
C ASP A 89 12.11 -7.42 -17.16
N LYS A 90 11.12 -8.28 -17.44
CA LYS A 90 11.04 -9.71 -17.03
C LYS A 90 12.28 -10.56 -17.38
N LYS A 91 13.24 -10.03 -18.15
CA LYS A 91 14.49 -10.71 -18.52
C LYS A 91 15.60 -10.61 -17.46
N LYS A 92 15.42 -9.81 -16.39
CA LYS A 92 16.44 -9.55 -15.37
C LYS A 92 16.06 -9.96 -13.94
N ILE A 93 15.00 -10.73 -13.79
CA ILE A 93 14.67 -11.34 -12.49
C ILE A 93 15.39 -12.69 -12.46
N PRO A 94 16.33 -12.94 -11.52
CA PRO A 94 17.01 -14.22 -11.41
C PRO A 94 16.05 -15.39 -11.12
#